data_AF-A0AAD7TEV3-F1
#
_entry.id   AF-A0AAD7TEV3-F1
#
_cell.length_a   1.000
_cell.length_b   1.000
_cell.length_c   1.000
_cell.angle_alpha   90.00
_cell.angle_beta   90.00
_cell.angle_gamma   90.00
#
_symmetry.space_group_name_H-M   'P 1'
#
loop_
_entity.id
_entity.type
_entity.pdbx_description
1 polymer ?
#
loop_
_entity_poly.entity_id
_entity_poly.type
_entity_poly.pdbx_seq_one_letter_code
_entity_poly.pdbx_strand_id
1 'polypeptide(L)'
;MWVIVNRGFGPSHGEVETRECFYYNVNWESEKTNQSGVERCEAEKDKRLHCYASWLKNSTTGIIKLVKKGCWLDDFNCYDRQECVATEENPQVFFCCCEGNFCNDRFTHLPDVTRPAVVRTPLLSILVYTLLPITVLSMALLLAFWMYRHRKPPYGHVDINEDPGQSPPSPGWP
;
A
#
# COMPACT_ATOMS: atom_id res chain seq x y z
N MET A 1 3.16 -50.87 28.17
CA MET A 1 4.02 -50.68 26.97
C MET A 1 3.76 -49.27 26.47
N TRP A 2 4.64 -48.33 26.79
CA TRP A 2 4.51 -46.94 26.35
C TRP A 2 5.24 -46.80 25.02
N VAL A 3 4.53 -46.46 23.95
CA VAL A 3 5.14 -46.21 22.65
C VAL A 3 5.85 -44.87 22.72
N ILE A 4 7.18 -44.91 22.69
CA ILE A 4 8.01 -43.72 22.49
C ILE A 4 7.77 -43.27 21.06
N VAL A 5 6.98 -42.21 20.87
CA VAL A 5 6.94 -41.50 19.59
C VAL A 5 8.25 -40.71 19.51
N ASN A 6 9.22 -41.26 18.79
CA ASN A 6 10.37 -40.48 18.32
C ASN A 6 9.81 -39.36 17.45
N ARG A 7 9.66 -38.16 18.03
CA ARG A 7 9.57 -36.91 17.28
C ARG A 7 10.91 -36.78 16.57
N GLY A 8 10.99 -37.31 15.35
CA GLY A 8 12.03 -36.97 14.42
C GLY A 8 12.05 -35.45 14.30
N PHE A 9 13.12 -34.84 14.80
CA PHE A 9 13.48 -33.49 14.43
C PHE A 9 13.64 -33.53 12.92
N GLY A 10 12.64 -33.01 12.19
CA GLY A 10 12.81 -32.71 10.78
C GLY A 10 14.05 -31.82 10.63
N PRO A 11 14.77 -31.89 9.52
CA PRO A 11 15.94 -31.06 9.34
C PRO A 11 15.51 -29.61 9.54
N SER A 12 16.12 -28.95 10.54
CA SER A 12 16.12 -27.50 10.61
C SER A 12 16.53 -27.05 9.22
N HIS A 13 15.60 -26.45 8.48
CA HIS A 13 15.91 -25.79 7.22
C HIS A 13 17.09 -24.88 7.53
N GLY A 14 18.28 -25.24 7.05
CA GLY A 14 19.46 -24.41 7.22
C GLY A 14 19.09 -23.05 6.67
N GLU A 15 19.24 -22.01 7.49
CA GLU A 15 19.03 -20.63 7.10
C GLU A 15 19.90 -20.37 5.86
N VAL A 16 19.30 -20.40 4.67
CA VAL A 16 20.04 -20.25 3.40
C VAL A 16 20.18 -18.77 3.16
N GLU A 17 21.16 -18.16 3.83
CA GLU A 17 21.46 -16.74 3.65
C GLU A 17 21.85 -16.45 2.18
N THR A 18 21.16 -15.50 1.57
CA THR A 18 21.47 -15.02 0.22
C THR A 18 22.63 -14.03 0.26
N ARG A 19 23.72 -14.34 -0.45
CA ARG A 19 24.91 -13.50 -0.55
C ARG A 19 25.27 -13.14 -1.99
N GLU A 20 24.97 -14.01 -2.94
CA GLU A 20 25.29 -13.83 -4.35
C GLU A 20 24.11 -14.19 -5.25
N CYS A 21 23.86 -13.36 -6.26
CA CYS A 21 22.78 -13.53 -7.22
C CYS A 21 23.31 -13.43 -8.65
N PHE A 22 22.62 -14.08 -9.61
CA PHE A 22 22.90 -13.79 -11.02
C PHE A 22 22.47 -12.37 -11.34
N TYR A 23 23.33 -11.64 -12.03
CA TYR A 23 23.10 -10.29 -12.49
C TYR A 23 22.80 -10.27 -13.98
N TYR A 24 21.81 -9.48 -14.38
CA TYR A 24 21.52 -9.20 -15.77
C TYR A 24 20.86 -7.83 -15.89
N ASN A 25 21.22 -7.08 -16.92
CA ASN A 25 20.58 -5.82 -17.25
C ASN A 25 20.47 -5.63 -18.75
N VAL A 26 19.24 -5.58 -19.27
CA VAL A 26 19.00 -5.31 -20.69
C VAL A 26 19.37 -3.88 -21.10
N ASN A 27 19.33 -2.93 -20.15
CA ASN A 27 19.65 -1.52 -20.35
C ASN A 27 21.10 -1.18 -19.98
N TRP A 28 22.02 -2.14 -20.09
CA TRP A 28 23.40 -2.00 -19.61
C TRP A 28 24.18 -0.86 -20.26
N GLU A 29 23.98 -0.58 -21.56
CA GLU A 29 24.65 0.51 -22.27
C GLU A 29 24.27 1.89 -21.74
N SER A 30 22.98 2.13 -21.51
CA SER A 30 22.47 3.41 -21.03
C SER A 30 22.73 3.61 -19.54
N GLU A 31 22.65 2.54 -18.75
CA GLU A 31 22.91 2.57 -17.31
C GLU A 31 24.41 2.44 -16.98
N LYS A 32 25.28 2.25 -17.98
CA LYS A 32 26.73 2.05 -17.83
C LYS A 32 27.08 0.93 -16.83
N THR A 33 26.35 -0.18 -16.93
CA THR A 33 26.57 -1.37 -16.10
C THR A 33 27.07 -2.53 -16.94
N ASN A 34 27.41 -3.65 -16.31
CA ASN A 34 27.65 -4.90 -17.03
C ASN A 34 26.32 -5.43 -17.61
N GLN A 35 26.38 -6.16 -18.72
CA GLN A 35 25.17 -6.81 -19.26
C GLN A 35 24.75 -8.00 -18.41
N SER A 36 25.72 -8.79 -17.95
CA SER A 36 25.50 -9.99 -17.15
C SER A 36 26.66 -10.19 -16.18
N GLY A 37 26.45 -11.02 -15.16
CA GLY A 37 27.49 -11.38 -14.22
C GLY A 37 26.94 -11.99 -12.94
N VAL A 38 27.68 -11.79 -11.86
CA VAL A 38 27.27 -12.13 -10.49
C VAL A 38 27.31 -10.86 -9.67
N GLU A 39 26.23 -10.59 -8.94
CA GLU A 39 26.11 -9.48 -8.00
C GLU A 39 26.26 -10.02 -6.57
N ARG A 40 27.10 -9.37 -5.78
CA ARG A 40 27.21 -9.63 -4.34
C ARG A 40 26.24 -8.71 -3.62
N CYS A 41 25.37 -9.29 -2.81
CA CYS A 41 24.33 -8.54 -2.12
C CYS A 41 24.89 -7.90 -0.86
N GLU A 42 24.64 -6.59 -0.69
CA GLU A 42 25.07 -5.84 0.48
C GLU A 42 24.10 -6.06 1.63
N ALA A 43 24.54 -6.80 2.65
CA ALA A 43 23.73 -7.10 3.82
C ALA A 43 23.72 -5.90 4.79
N GLU A 44 22.54 -5.43 5.15
CA GLU A 44 22.34 -4.59 6.33
C GLU A 44 22.09 -5.47 7.57
N LYS A 45 22.46 -4.98 8.76
CA LYS A 45 22.18 -5.71 10.01
C LYS A 45 20.68 -5.96 10.16
N ASP A 46 20.32 -7.17 10.53
CA ASP A 46 18.95 -7.63 10.79
C ASP A 46 17.99 -7.57 9.58
N LYS A 47 18.51 -7.38 8.36
CA LYS A 47 17.72 -7.42 7.13
C LYS A 47 18.04 -8.66 6.30
N ARG A 48 17.00 -9.32 5.78
CA ARG A 48 17.17 -10.42 4.83
C ARG A 48 17.49 -9.90 3.43
N LEU A 49 18.20 -10.73 2.67
CA LEU A 49 18.51 -10.48 1.27
C LEU A 49 17.95 -11.61 0.43
N HIS A 50 17.60 -11.25 -0.80
CA HIS A 50 16.97 -12.14 -1.77
C HIS A 50 17.60 -11.93 -3.14
N CYS A 51 17.35 -12.83 -4.08
CA CYS A 51 17.58 -12.58 -5.49
C CYS A 51 16.25 -12.31 -6.19
N TYR A 52 16.29 -11.62 -7.32
CA TYR A 52 15.12 -11.43 -8.18
C TYR A 52 15.42 -11.70 -9.66
N ALA A 53 14.37 -11.93 -10.43
CA ALA A 53 14.38 -11.92 -11.88
C ALA A 53 13.12 -11.21 -12.42
N SER A 54 13.28 -10.46 -13.51
CA SER A 54 12.19 -9.83 -14.23
C SER A 54 12.28 -10.04 -15.73
N TRP A 55 11.12 -10.24 -16.38
CA TRP A 55 11.04 -10.53 -17.81
C TRP A 55 9.72 -10.05 -18.41
N LEU A 56 9.72 -9.84 -19.72
CA LEU A 56 8.52 -9.64 -20.52
C LEU A 56 8.13 -10.96 -21.15
N LYS A 57 6.82 -11.19 -21.29
CA LYS A 57 6.30 -12.32 -22.06
C LYS A 57 5.31 -11.78 -23.08
N ASN A 58 5.55 -12.08 -24.35
CA ASN A 58 4.58 -11.77 -25.39
C ASN A 58 3.41 -12.76 -25.29
N SER A 59 2.19 -12.26 -25.04
CA SER A 59 1.00 -13.10 -24.84
C SER A 59 0.59 -13.89 -26.09
N THR A 60 0.90 -13.39 -27.29
CA THR A 60 0.54 -14.05 -28.55
C THR A 60 1.57 -15.09 -28.97
N THR A 61 2.86 -14.79 -28.84
CA THR A 61 3.94 -15.67 -29.32
C THR A 61 4.56 -16.54 -28.23
N GLY A 62 4.31 -16.23 -26.96
CA GLY A 62 4.94 -16.90 -25.82
C GLY A 62 6.42 -16.58 -25.63
N ILE A 63 7.01 -15.71 -26.46
CA ILE A 63 8.44 -15.36 -26.39
C ILE A 63 8.72 -14.60 -25.11
N ILE A 64 9.76 -15.05 -24.39
CA ILE A 64 10.25 -14.46 -23.15
C ILE A 64 11.45 -13.57 -23.46
N LYS A 65 11.43 -12.33 -22.95
CA LYS A 65 12.56 -11.40 -23.00
C LYS A 65 12.98 -11.03 -21.59
N LEU A 66 14.18 -11.48 -21.18
CA LEU A 66 14.75 -11.13 -19.88
C LEU A 66 14.99 -9.62 -19.78
N VAL A 67 14.67 -9.02 -18.65
CA VAL A 67 14.79 -7.58 -18.41
C VAL A 67 15.89 -7.30 -17.40
N LYS A 68 15.75 -7.78 -16.16
CA LYS A 68 16.78 -7.64 -15.11
C LYS A 68 16.88 -8.88 -14.22
N LYS A 69 18.04 -9.08 -13.62
CA LYS A 69 18.30 -10.01 -12.50
C LYS A 69 19.28 -9.36 -11.53
N GLY A 70 19.18 -9.68 -10.25
CA GLY A 70 20.12 -9.21 -9.26
C GLY A 70 19.69 -9.47 -7.82
N CYS A 71 20.27 -8.70 -6.91
CA CYS A 71 19.94 -8.67 -5.49
C CYS A 71 18.63 -7.91 -5.23
N TRP A 72 17.89 -8.36 -4.24
CA TRP A 72 16.65 -7.77 -3.78
C TRP A 72 16.69 -7.60 -2.26
N LEU A 73 16.16 -6.47 -1.81
CA LEU A 73 16.13 -6.09 -0.40
C LEU A 73 15.10 -6.93 0.36
N ASP A 74 15.12 -6.78 1.69
CA ASP A 74 14.25 -7.47 2.62
C ASP A 74 12.76 -7.29 2.30
N ASP A 75 12.13 -8.34 1.77
CA ASP A 75 10.73 -8.35 1.33
C ASP A 75 10.07 -9.65 1.79
N PHE A 76 9.04 -9.52 2.63
CA PHE A 76 8.28 -10.64 3.19
C PHE A 76 7.67 -11.54 2.11
N ASN A 77 7.48 -11.05 0.89
CA ASN A 77 7.00 -11.86 -0.22
C ASN A 77 8.01 -12.93 -0.64
N CYS A 78 9.30 -12.74 -0.35
CA CYS A 78 10.40 -13.60 -0.81
C CYS A 78 10.86 -14.62 0.25
N TYR A 79 10.35 -14.52 1.48
CA TYR A 79 10.78 -15.36 2.60
C TYR A 79 10.52 -16.84 2.34
N ASP A 80 11.52 -17.66 2.68
CA ASP A 80 11.48 -19.12 2.59
C ASP A 80 11.17 -19.64 1.16
N ARG A 81 11.31 -18.79 0.12
CA ARG A 81 11.09 -19.17 -1.28
C ARG A 81 12.39 -19.58 -1.94
N GLN A 82 12.61 -20.87 -2.14
CA GLN A 82 13.81 -21.35 -2.84
C GLN A 82 13.72 -21.20 -4.37
N GLU A 83 12.51 -21.16 -4.92
CA GLU A 83 12.27 -21.06 -6.35
C GLU A 83 11.76 -19.67 -6.74
N CYS A 84 12.31 -19.10 -7.82
CA CYS A 84 11.88 -17.82 -8.35
C CYS A 84 10.63 -18.00 -9.23
N VAL A 85 9.44 -17.85 -8.62
CA VAL A 85 8.15 -18.04 -9.30
C VAL A 85 7.31 -16.77 -9.28
N ALA A 86 6.95 -16.26 -10.46
CA ALA A 86 5.99 -15.18 -10.60
C ALA A 86 4.57 -15.72 -10.47
N THR A 87 3.76 -15.09 -9.62
CA THR A 87 2.38 -15.55 -9.32
C THR A 87 1.29 -14.65 -9.87
N GLU A 88 1.63 -13.45 -10.34
CA GLU A 88 0.66 -12.50 -10.89
C GLU A 88 0.04 -13.01 -12.21
N GLU A 89 -1.23 -12.71 -12.43
CA GLU A 89 -1.95 -13.11 -13.64
C GLU A 89 -1.70 -12.10 -14.77
N ASN A 90 -1.04 -12.56 -15.84
CA ASN A 90 -0.72 -11.80 -17.06
C ASN A 90 -0.22 -10.34 -16.83
N PRO A 91 0.82 -10.14 -15.99
CA PRO A 91 1.41 -8.82 -15.81
C PRO A 91 2.13 -8.34 -17.08
N GLN A 92 2.25 -7.02 -17.26
CA GLN A 92 3.04 -6.45 -18.36
C GLN A 92 4.53 -6.79 -18.22
N VAL A 93 5.03 -6.80 -16.97
CA VAL A 93 6.38 -7.20 -16.59
C VAL A 93 6.26 -8.26 -15.50
N PHE A 94 6.76 -9.44 -15.77
CA PHE A 94 6.80 -10.53 -14.79
C PHE A 94 7.95 -10.28 -13.82
N PHE A 95 7.73 -10.61 -12.55
CA PHE A 95 8.70 -10.47 -11.47
C PHE A 95 8.60 -11.65 -10.51
N CYS A 96 9.74 -12.16 -10.07
CA CYS A 96 9.85 -13.10 -8.97
C CYS A 96 11.05 -12.78 -8.09
N CYS A 97 10.98 -13.22 -6.84
CA CYS A 97 12.09 -13.20 -5.91
C CYS A 97 12.20 -14.53 -5.15
N CYS A 98 13.40 -14.82 -4.66
CA CYS A 98 13.74 -16.05 -3.98
C CYS A 98 14.88 -15.83 -2.98
N GLU A 99 15.05 -16.78 -2.07
CA GLU A 99 16.06 -16.83 -1.03
C GLU A 99 17.06 -17.95 -1.33
N GLY A 100 18.34 -17.65 -1.16
CA GLY A 100 19.47 -18.53 -1.42
C GLY A 100 20.34 -18.09 -2.59
N ASN A 101 21.62 -18.47 -2.52
CA ASN A 101 22.60 -18.07 -3.53
C ASN A 101 22.20 -18.56 -4.92
N PHE A 102 22.24 -17.66 -5.89
CA PHE A 102 21.92 -17.92 -7.30
C PHE A 102 20.53 -18.50 -7.56
N CYS A 103 19.58 -18.37 -6.62
CA CYS A 103 18.23 -18.93 -6.77
C CYS A 103 17.48 -18.35 -8.00
N ASN A 104 17.89 -17.16 -8.47
CA ASN A 104 17.34 -16.50 -9.65
C ASN A 104 17.94 -17.00 -10.98
N ASP A 105 18.68 -18.11 -11.00
CA ASP A 105 19.12 -18.77 -12.24
C ASP A 105 17.90 -19.13 -13.11
N ARG A 106 16.96 -19.84 -12.49
CA ARG A 106 15.72 -20.29 -13.11
C ARG A 106 14.55 -19.46 -12.60
N PHE A 107 13.69 -19.07 -13.52
CA PHE A 107 12.48 -18.33 -13.22
C PHE A 107 11.29 -18.92 -13.97
N THR A 108 10.13 -18.96 -13.33
CA THR A 108 8.91 -19.53 -13.90
C THR A 108 7.71 -18.64 -13.60
N HIS A 109 6.61 -18.88 -14.31
CA HIS A 109 5.32 -18.22 -14.08
C HIS A 109 4.27 -19.28 -13.80
N LEU A 110 3.75 -19.29 -12.57
CA LEU A 110 2.63 -20.13 -12.15
C LEU A 110 1.59 -19.20 -11.50
N PRO A 111 0.49 -18.85 -12.20
CA PRO A 111 -0.55 -18.03 -11.60
C PRO A 111 -1.12 -18.77 -10.39
N ASP A 112 -1.22 -18.07 -9.26
CA ASP A 112 -1.70 -18.67 -8.03
C ASP A 112 -3.22 -18.91 -8.12
N VAL A 113 -3.62 -20.16 -8.36
CA VAL A 113 -5.03 -20.56 -8.47
C VAL A 113 -5.66 -20.80 -7.09
N THR A 114 -4.90 -20.71 -6.00
CA THR A 114 -5.31 -21.24 -4.68
C THR A 114 -5.25 -20.22 -3.54
N ARG A 115 -4.50 -19.11 -3.66
CA ARG A 115 -4.55 -18.05 -2.64
C ARG A 115 -5.69 -17.07 -2.92
N PRO A 116 -6.66 -16.88 -1.98
CA PRO A 116 -7.47 -15.68 -2.01
C PRO A 116 -6.50 -14.51 -1.91
N ALA A 117 -6.43 -13.72 -2.97
CA ALA A 117 -5.54 -12.58 -3.03
C ALA A 117 -5.83 -11.69 -1.82
N VAL A 118 -4.94 -11.68 -0.83
CA VAL A 118 -4.86 -10.56 0.10
C VAL A 118 -4.24 -9.43 -0.71
N VAL A 119 -5.04 -8.90 -1.64
CA VAL A 119 -4.77 -7.64 -2.28
C VAL A 119 -4.74 -6.67 -1.11
N ARG A 120 -3.56 -6.16 -0.75
CA ARG A 120 -3.45 -4.92 0.03
C ARG A 120 -4.06 -3.85 -0.86
N THR A 121 -5.38 -3.75 -0.74
CA THR A 121 -6.21 -3.13 -1.73
C THR A 121 -5.98 -1.62 -1.71
N PRO A 122 -5.80 -0.98 -2.87
CA PRO A 122 -5.94 0.48 -2.97
C PRO A 122 -7.30 0.97 -2.45
N LEU A 123 -8.26 0.07 -2.18
CA LEU A 123 -9.50 0.33 -1.46
C LEU A 123 -9.28 0.90 -0.06
N LEU A 124 -8.26 0.47 0.70
CA LEU A 124 -7.97 1.09 1.99
C LEU A 124 -7.50 2.53 1.81
N SER A 125 -6.64 2.79 0.82
CA SER A 125 -6.22 4.15 0.47
C SER A 125 -7.40 5.01 0.01
N ILE A 126 -8.27 4.48 -0.86
CA ILE A 126 -9.50 5.15 -1.32
C ILE A 126 -10.48 5.40 -0.16
N LEU A 127 -10.65 4.44 0.74
CA LEU A 127 -11.46 4.57 1.96
C LEU A 127 -10.92 5.69 2.84
N VAL A 128 -9.60 5.75 3.06
CA VAL A 128 -8.97 6.81 3.84
C VAL A 128 -9.15 8.16 3.15
N TYR A 129 -8.89 8.27 1.84
CA TYR A 129 -9.03 9.53 1.11
C TYR A 129 -10.47 10.01 0.95
N THR A 130 -11.48 9.15 1.09
CA THR A 130 -12.89 9.55 0.99
C THR A 130 -13.52 9.75 2.37
N LEU A 131 -13.30 8.85 3.34
CA LEU A 131 -13.87 8.95 4.67
C LEU A 131 -13.26 10.09 5.49
N LEU A 132 -11.96 10.35 5.35
CA LEU A 132 -11.28 11.40 6.11
C LEU A 132 -11.81 12.82 5.76
N PRO A 133 -11.95 13.25 4.49
CA PRO A 133 -12.51 14.57 4.19
C PRO A 133 -14.01 14.66 4.51
N ILE A 134 -14.80 13.58 4.35
CA ILE A 134 -16.23 13.59 4.70
C ILE A 134 -16.43 13.77 6.20
N THR A 135 -15.64 13.08 7.03
CA THR A 135 -15.70 13.22 8.49
C THR A 135 -15.28 14.62 8.94
N VAL A 136 -14.22 15.19 8.37
CA VAL A 136 -13.79 16.57 8.64
C VAL A 136 -14.88 17.59 8.26
N LEU A 137 -15.49 17.44 7.08
CA LEU A 137 -16.56 18.33 6.62
C LEU A 137 -17.80 18.24 7.52
N SER A 138 -18.20 17.03 7.92
CA SER A 138 -19.32 16.82 8.82
C SER A 138 -19.06 17.47 10.19
N MET A 139 -17.88 17.27 10.76
CA MET A 139 -17.48 17.89 12.03
C MET A 139 -17.47 19.43 11.94
N ALA A 140 -16.97 20.00 10.84
CA ALA A 140 -16.97 21.44 10.62
C ALA A 140 -18.40 22.02 10.55
N LEU A 141 -19.33 21.35 9.86
CA LEU A 141 -20.73 21.76 9.77
C LEU A 141 -21.44 21.68 11.13
N LEU A 142 -21.19 20.62 11.90
CA LEU A 142 -21.75 20.46 13.25
C LEU A 142 -21.23 21.56 14.19
N LEU A 143 -19.93 21.89 14.13
CA LEU A 143 -19.35 22.99 14.90
C LEU A 143 -19.93 24.34 14.48
N ALA A 144 -20.06 24.60 13.19
CA ALA A 144 -20.67 25.84 12.69
C ALA A 144 -22.13 25.98 13.15
N PHE A 145 -22.90 24.89 13.09
CA PHE A 145 -24.28 24.85 13.57
C PHE A 145 -24.40 25.01 15.08
N TRP A 146 -23.51 24.36 15.83
CA TRP A 146 -23.43 24.50 17.28
C TRP A 146 -23.08 25.94 17.67
N MET A 147 -22.09 26.54 17.02
CA MET A 147 -21.73 27.94 17.18
C MET A 147 -22.88 28.88 16.78
N TYR A 148 -23.61 28.58 15.71
CA TYR A 148 -24.78 29.35 15.29
C TYR A 148 -25.90 29.29 16.33
N ARG A 149 -26.16 28.12 16.93
CA ARG A 149 -27.19 27.98 17.97
C ARG A 149 -26.76 28.53 19.34
N HIS A 150 -25.47 28.45 19.68
CA HIS A 150 -24.94 28.99 20.92
C HIS A 150 -24.63 30.48 20.85
N ARG A 151 -24.41 31.03 19.65
CA ARG A 151 -24.43 32.48 19.42
C ARG A 151 -25.88 32.96 19.32
N LYS A 152 -26.54 33.06 20.47
CA LYS A 152 -27.62 34.04 20.61
C LYS A 152 -26.94 35.42 20.57
N PRO A 153 -27.25 36.32 19.61
CA PRO A 153 -26.78 37.69 19.70
C PRO A 153 -27.38 38.34 20.96
N PRO A 154 -26.59 39.06 21.78
CA PRO A 154 -27.13 39.82 22.89
C PRO A 154 -27.85 41.04 22.32
N TYR A 155 -29.15 40.92 22.02
CA TYR A 155 -29.99 42.08 21.79
C TYR A 155 -30.78 42.39 23.06
N GLY A 156 -30.28 43.36 23.81
CA GLY A 156 -31.02 44.20 24.77
C GLY A 156 -30.24 45.52 24.77
N HIS A 157 -30.76 46.63 24.26
CA HIS A 157 -31.95 47.33 24.72
C HIS A 157 -32.57 48.09 23.53
N VAL A 158 -33.90 48.01 23.35
CA VAL A 158 -34.66 49.02 22.60
C VAL A 158 -35.38 49.84 23.67
N ASP A 159 -34.92 51.05 23.94
CA ASP A 159 -35.69 52.03 24.72
C ASP A 159 -36.79 52.60 23.83
N ILE A 160 -37.99 52.04 23.95
CA ILE A 160 -39.22 52.73 23.57
C ILE A 160 -39.52 53.71 24.72
N ASN A 161 -39.11 54.96 24.56
CA ASN A 161 -39.65 56.05 25.35
C ASN A 161 -41.04 56.38 24.80
N GLU A 162 -42.05 55.80 25.43
CA GLU A 162 -43.45 56.18 25.33
C GLU A 162 -43.66 57.38 26.29
N ASP A 163 -43.87 58.58 25.75
CA ASP A 163 -44.33 59.74 26.53
C ASP A 163 -45.84 59.94 26.29
N PRO A 164 -46.67 60.08 27.34
CA PRO A 164 -48.11 59.98 27.23
C PRO A 164 -48.80 61.33 26.98
N GLY A 165 -49.61 61.36 25.92
CA GLY A 165 -50.86 62.13 25.93
C GLY A 165 -50.85 63.51 25.27
N GLN A 166 -51.56 63.60 24.15
CA GLN A 166 -52.42 64.76 23.90
C GLN A 166 -53.68 64.30 23.13
N SER A 167 -54.83 64.57 23.75
CA SER A 167 -56.20 64.19 23.35
C SER A 167 -56.70 64.85 22.05
N PRO A 168 -57.62 64.22 21.29
CA PRO A 168 -58.24 64.81 20.11
C PRO A 168 -59.49 65.66 20.43
N PRO A 169 -59.74 66.80 19.77
CA PRO A 169 -61.03 67.48 19.84
C PRO A 169 -62.04 66.91 18.83
N SER A 170 -63.31 66.76 19.26
CA SER A 170 -64.47 66.39 18.42
C SER A 170 -65.47 67.58 18.33
N PRO A 171 -66.62 67.49 17.63
CA PRO A 171 -66.92 68.22 16.39
C PRO A 171 -67.99 69.31 16.58
N GLY A 172 -68.12 70.23 15.61
CA GLY A 172 -69.21 71.21 15.57
C GLY A 172 -69.67 71.52 14.14
N TRP A 173 -70.87 71.06 13.80
CA TRP A 173 -71.69 71.50 12.66
C TRP A 173 -72.80 72.42 13.18
N PRO A 174 -73.33 73.32 12.33
CA PRO A 174 -74.76 73.55 12.23
C PRO A 174 -75.34 73.05 10.90
#